data_AF-A0A8S9J319-F1
#
_entry.id   AF-A0A8S9J319-F1
#
_cell.length_a   1.000
_cell.length_b   1.000
_cell.length_c   1.000
_cell.angle_alpha   90.00
_cell.angle_beta   90.00
_cell.angle_gamma   90.00
#
_symmetry.space_group_name_H-M   'P 1'
#
loop_
_entity.id
_entity.type
_entity.pdbx_description
1 polymer ?
#
loop_
_entity_poly.entity_id
_entity_poly.type
_entity_poly.pdbx_seq_one_letter_code
_entity_poly.pdbx_strand_id
1 'polypeptide(L)'
;MVYKLSIGAASGLSWPSDRLVIQVLDDSTDPTVKQMVEMECQRWASKGINIRYQIRENRVGYKAGALKEGLKRSYVKHCEYVVIFDADFQPEPDFLRRSIPFLVHNPNIALVQARWRFVNSDECLLTRMQEMSLDYHFTVEQEVGSSTHAKKFPRIFKLPDRLNTSELGFAAFLFVCGCYDYVHGKNNYFIYLFLQTMSFFISGLGWIGTYVPS
;
A
#
# COMPACT_ATOMS: atom_id res chain seq x y z
N MET A 1 -1.93 -19.10 7.36
CA MET A 1 -2.27 -17.94 8.23
C MET A 1 -1.47 -16.74 7.74
N VAL A 2 -2.10 -15.57 7.69
CA VAL A 2 -1.58 -14.35 7.05
C VAL A 2 -0.18 -13.96 7.55
N TYR A 3 0.07 -14.04 8.86
CA TYR A 3 1.39 -13.67 9.43
C TYR A 3 2.58 -14.42 8.81
N LYS A 4 2.42 -15.69 8.40
CA LYS A 4 3.51 -16.47 7.79
C LYS A 4 3.90 -15.92 6.44
N LEU A 5 2.90 -15.48 5.66
CA LEU A 5 3.12 -14.90 4.34
C LEU A 5 3.86 -13.56 4.48
N SER A 6 3.39 -12.68 5.36
CA SER A 6 3.98 -11.35 5.56
C SER A 6 5.39 -11.41 6.14
N ILE A 7 5.62 -12.24 7.19
CA ILE A 7 6.96 -12.45 7.75
C ILE A 7 7.89 -13.08 6.71
N GLY A 8 7.39 -14.05 5.94
CA GLY A 8 8.15 -14.68 4.87
C GLY A 8 8.56 -13.70 3.77
N ALA A 9 7.63 -12.87 3.31
CA ALA A 9 7.88 -11.83 2.30
C ALA A 9 8.89 -10.78 2.79
N ALA A 10 8.73 -10.28 4.02
CA ALA A 10 9.70 -9.38 4.63
C ALA A 10 11.09 -10.02 4.78
N SER A 11 11.14 -11.32 5.14
CA SER A 11 12.40 -12.09 5.24
C SER A 11 13.03 -12.40 3.88
N GLY A 12 12.27 -12.28 2.78
CA GLY A 12 12.72 -12.45 1.41
C GLY A 12 13.18 -11.18 0.71
N LEU A 13 13.17 -10.03 1.39
CA LEU A 13 13.64 -8.76 0.81
C LEU A 13 15.11 -8.86 0.37
N SER A 14 15.38 -8.44 -0.87
CA SER A 14 16.69 -8.46 -1.49
C SER A 14 17.53 -7.26 -1.03
N TRP A 15 18.14 -7.41 0.14
CA TRP A 15 19.06 -6.44 0.74
C TRP A 15 20.24 -7.17 1.41
N PRO A 16 21.43 -6.54 1.54
CA PRO A 16 22.53 -7.14 2.29
C PRO A 16 22.09 -7.51 3.71
N SER A 17 22.29 -8.77 4.09
CA SER A 17 21.78 -9.34 5.35
C SER A 17 22.40 -8.71 6.60
N ASP A 18 23.62 -8.19 6.48
CA ASP A 18 24.32 -7.40 7.51
C ASP A 18 23.75 -5.99 7.69
N ARG A 19 22.94 -5.51 6.73
CA ARG A 19 22.34 -4.16 6.71
C ARG A 19 20.82 -4.17 6.78
N LEU A 20 20.22 -5.32 7.09
CA LEU A 20 18.78 -5.48 7.25
C LEU A 20 18.47 -5.98 8.66
N VAL A 21 17.56 -5.29 9.33
CA VAL A 21 16.90 -5.74 10.55
C VAL A 21 15.41 -5.83 10.26
N ILE A 22 14.81 -6.98 10.57
CA ILE A 22 13.37 -7.16 10.51
C ILE A 22 12.83 -7.13 11.93
N GLN A 23 11.89 -6.25 12.21
CA GLN A 23 11.24 -6.14 13.52
C GLN A 23 9.76 -6.49 13.37
N VAL A 24 9.32 -7.54 14.07
CA VAL A 24 7.90 -7.92 14.15
C VAL A 24 7.35 -7.38 15.45
N LEU A 25 6.47 -6.38 15.34
CA LEU A 25 5.79 -5.74 16.47
C LEU A 25 4.44 -6.42 16.69
N ASP A 26 4.35 -7.31 17.67
CA ASP A 26 3.12 -8.03 17.97
C ASP A 26 2.34 -7.37 19.12
N ASP A 27 1.14 -6.89 18.79
CA ASP A 27 0.18 -6.27 19.72
C ASP A 27 -1.04 -7.18 20.01
N SER A 28 -0.93 -8.47 19.67
CA SER A 28 -1.97 -9.47 19.90
C SER A 28 -2.26 -9.64 21.40
N THR A 29 -3.47 -10.07 21.73
CA THR A 29 -3.86 -10.43 23.10
C THR A 29 -3.98 -11.93 23.30
N ASP A 30 -4.18 -12.69 22.22
CA ASP A 30 -4.28 -14.14 22.26
C ASP A 30 -2.89 -14.78 22.45
N PRO A 31 -2.66 -15.52 23.55
CA PRO A 31 -1.39 -16.21 23.80
C PRO A 31 -1.00 -17.21 22.70
N THR A 32 -1.97 -17.87 22.08
CA THR A 32 -1.75 -18.83 21.00
C THR A 32 -1.19 -18.14 19.76
N VAL A 33 -1.75 -16.97 19.41
CA VAL A 33 -1.27 -16.16 18.29
C VAL A 33 0.14 -15.66 18.55
N LYS A 34 0.41 -15.14 19.75
CA LYS A 34 1.77 -14.72 20.15
C LYS A 34 2.79 -15.83 19.97
N GLN A 35 2.47 -17.02 20.49
CA GLN A 35 3.34 -18.18 20.40
C GLN A 35 3.60 -18.57 18.94
N MET A 36 2.56 -18.55 18.10
CA MET A 36 2.69 -18.86 16.67
C MET A 36 3.58 -17.85 15.92
N VAL A 37 3.43 -16.56 16.18
CA VAL A 37 4.24 -15.50 15.55
C VAL A 37 5.69 -15.57 16.04
N GLU A 38 5.90 -15.79 17.33
CA GLU A 38 7.24 -15.96 17.91
C GLU A 38 7.96 -17.17 17.31
N MET A 39 7.29 -18.32 17.19
CA MET A 39 7.87 -19.52 16.58
C MET A 39 8.28 -19.30 15.11
N GLU A 40 7.47 -18.55 14.34
CA GLU A 40 7.81 -18.23 12.96
C GLU A 40 9.03 -17.29 12.89
N CYS A 41 9.12 -16.30 13.79
CA CYS A 41 10.30 -15.44 13.89
C CYS A 41 11.56 -16.25 14.24
N GLN A 42 11.47 -17.18 15.19
CA GLN A 42 12.56 -18.07 15.57
C GLN A 42 12.99 -18.97 14.40
N ARG A 43 12.05 -19.46 13.60
CA ARG A 43 12.32 -20.25 12.39
C ARG A 43 13.09 -19.46 11.34
N TRP A 44 12.82 -18.17 11.17
CA TRP A 44 13.59 -17.33 10.24
C TRP A 44 14.94 -16.94 10.82
N ALA A 45 15.00 -16.66 12.13
CA ALA A 45 16.25 -16.40 12.83
C ALA A 45 17.22 -17.59 12.72
N SER A 46 16.74 -18.84 12.81
CA SER A 46 17.59 -20.03 12.66
C SER A 46 18.16 -20.21 11.25
N LYS A 47 17.60 -19.54 10.24
CA LYS A 47 18.15 -19.46 8.87
C LYS A 47 19.17 -18.33 8.69
N GLY A 48 19.53 -17.62 9.76
CA GLY A 48 20.48 -16.50 9.72
C GLY A 48 19.86 -15.15 9.35
N ILE A 49 18.52 -15.05 9.27
CA ILE A 49 17.85 -13.75 9.06
C ILE A 49 17.88 -12.96 10.36
N ASN A 50 18.28 -11.69 10.31
CA ASN A 50 18.28 -10.80 11.47
C ASN A 50 16.86 -10.28 11.76
N ILE A 51 16.03 -11.16 12.32
CA ILE A 51 14.64 -10.89 12.70
C ILE A 51 14.47 -10.82 14.22
N ARG A 52 13.68 -9.86 14.69
CA ARG A 52 13.42 -9.59 16.12
C ARG A 52 11.92 -9.56 16.36
N TYR A 53 11.44 -10.51 17.15
CA TYR A 53 10.08 -10.48 17.70
C TYR A 53 10.03 -9.53 18.90
N GLN A 54 9.02 -8.66 18.96
CA GLN A 54 8.85 -7.67 20.01
C GLN A 54 7.39 -7.59 20.44
N ILE A 55 7.19 -7.62 21.76
CA ILE A 55 5.91 -7.35 22.39
C ILE A 55 6.04 -6.11 23.28
N ARG A 56 4.90 -5.49 23.61
CA ARG A 56 4.82 -4.41 24.59
C ARG A 56 3.81 -4.76 25.68
N GLU A 57 4.02 -4.19 26.86
CA GLU A 57 3.15 -4.41 28.02
C GLU A 57 1.87 -3.56 27.96
N ASN A 58 1.97 -2.32 27.45
CA ASN A 58 0.86 -1.38 27.39
C ASN A 58 0.51 -1.02 25.94
N ARG A 59 -0.79 -1.10 25.60
CA ARG A 59 -1.33 -0.85 24.26
C ARG A 59 -1.69 0.62 23.98
N VAL A 60 -1.26 1.56 24.82
CA VAL A 60 -1.45 3.00 24.60
C VAL A 60 -0.92 3.41 23.22
N GLY A 61 -1.72 4.21 22.50
CA GLY A 61 -1.38 4.74 21.17
C GLY A 61 -1.52 3.74 20.01
N TYR A 62 -2.07 2.54 20.24
CA TYR A 62 -2.33 1.55 19.18
C TYR A 62 -1.12 1.33 18.26
N LYS A 63 -1.31 1.39 16.93
CA LYS A 63 -0.26 1.23 15.91
C LYS A 63 0.88 2.24 16.08
N ALA A 64 0.55 3.52 16.28
CA ALA A 64 1.55 4.57 16.45
C ALA A 64 2.39 4.36 17.73
N GLY A 65 1.76 3.89 18.81
CA GLY A 65 2.43 3.54 20.05
C GLY A 65 3.37 2.34 19.88
N ALA A 66 2.93 1.30 19.17
CA ALA A 66 3.75 0.12 18.90
C ALA A 66 5.00 0.50 18.09
N LEU A 67 4.83 1.30 17.03
CA LEU A 67 5.94 1.81 16.22
C LEU A 67 6.89 2.68 17.06
N LYS A 68 6.36 3.58 17.89
CA LYS A 68 7.18 4.44 18.76
C LYS A 68 8.05 3.62 19.73
N GLU A 69 7.51 2.56 20.32
CA GLU A 69 8.30 1.65 21.18
C GLU A 69 9.30 0.82 20.38
N GLY A 70 8.93 0.37 19.18
CA GLY A 70 9.82 -0.34 18.25
C GLY A 70 11.06 0.48 17.89
N LEU A 71 10.88 1.77 17.60
CA LEU A 71 11.95 2.70 17.25
C LEU A 71 12.91 3.03 18.42
N LYS A 72 12.50 2.82 19.67
CA LYS A 72 13.37 3.06 20.85
C LYS A 72 14.43 1.97 21.03
N ARG A 73 14.28 0.81 20.40
CA ARG A 73 15.18 -0.34 20.57
C ARG A 73 16.59 0.00 20.10
N SER A 74 17.60 -0.44 20.84
CA SER A 74 19.00 -0.10 20.61
C SER A 74 19.48 -0.43 19.19
N TYR A 75 19.10 -1.59 18.67
CA TYR A 75 19.47 -2.03 17.33
C TYR A 75 18.84 -1.20 16.20
N VAL A 76 17.74 -0.48 16.46
CA VAL A 76 17.09 0.39 15.46
C VAL A 76 17.78 1.74 15.36
N LYS A 77 18.46 2.19 16.42
CA LYS A 77 19.15 3.50 16.45
C LYS A 77 20.28 3.62 15.42
N HIS A 78 20.75 2.49 14.90
CA HIS A 78 21.79 2.42 13.87
C HIS A 78 21.22 2.30 12.45
N CYS A 79 19.90 2.21 12.30
CA CYS A 79 19.25 2.17 10.99
C CYS A 79 19.04 3.60 10.47
N GLU A 80 19.53 3.87 9.27
CA GLU A 80 19.33 5.17 8.59
C GLU A 80 17.90 5.31 8.03
N TYR A 81 17.30 4.20 7.64
CA TYR A 81 15.98 4.15 7.03
C TYR A 81 15.08 3.19 7.78
N VAL A 82 13.78 3.50 7.80
CA VAL A 82 12.74 2.66 8.38
C VAL A 82 11.67 2.43 7.32
N VAL A 83 11.33 1.17 7.11
CA VAL A 83 10.18 0.75 6.30
C VAL A 83 9.13 0.14 7.21
N ILE A 84 7.86 0.44 6.94
CA ILE A 84 6.73 -0.04 7.73
C ILE A 84 5.82 -0.83 6.80
N PHE A 85 5.54 -2.07 7.18
CA PHE A 85 4.57 -2.94 6.52
C PHE A 85 3.49 -3.33 7.52
N ASP A 86 2.24 -3.36 7.07
CA ASP A 86 1.15 -3.91 7.87
C ASP A 86 1.24 -5.44 7.91
N ALA A 87 0.60 -6.05 8.89
CA ALA A 87 0.76 -7.49 9.18
C ALA A 87 0.23 -8.40 8.06
N ASP A 88 -0.47 -7.86 7.08
CA ASP A 88 -1.03 -8.51 5.90
C ASP A 88 -0.28 -8.19 4.59
N PHE A 89 0.78 -7.38 4.65
CA PHE A 89 1.52 -6.97 3.46
C PHE A 89 2.59 -7.99 3.08
N GLN A 90 2.66 -8.27 1.78
CA GLN A 90 3.63 -9.16 1.17
C GLN A 90 4.48 -8.33 0.18
N PRO A 91 5.52 -7.63 0.66
CA PRO A 91 6.36 -6.82 -0.22
C PRO A 91 7.13 -7.70 -1.21
N GLU A 92 7.27 -7.20 -2.44
CA GLU A 92 8.13 -7.81 -3.46
C GLU A 92 9.60 -7.81 -3.02
N PRO A 93 10.40 -8.83 -3.37
CA PRO A 93 11.80 -8.91 -2.95
C PRO A 93 12.64 -7.68 -3.31
N ASP A 94 12.34 -6.99 -4.41
CA ASP A 94 13.09 -5.82 -4.89
C ASP A 94 12.62 -4.48 -4.29
N PHE A 95 11.63 -4.50 -3.38
CA PHE A 95 10.98 -3.29 -2.84
C PHE A 95 11.97 -2.26 -2.29
N LEU A 96 12.96 -2.70 -1.49
CA LEU A 96 13.96 -1.80 -0.90
C LEU A 96 14.88 -1.20 -1.95
N ARG A 97 15.27 -1.98 -2.96
CA ARG A 97 16.12 -1.51 -4.06
C ARG A 97 15.42 -0.45 -4.91
N ARG A 98 14.08 -0.51 -4.99
CA ARG A 98 13.28 0.47 -5.73
C ARG A 98 12.96 1.73 -4.91
N SER A 99 12.75 1.59 -3.60
CA SER A 99 12.29 2.69 -2.74
C SER A 99 13.42 3.54 -2.13
N ILE A 100 14.49 2.90 -1.64
CA ILE A 100 15.59 3.59 -0.95
C ILE A 100 16.33 4.62 -1.82
N PRO A 101 16.58 4.40 -3.13
CA PRO A 101 17.29 5.39 -3.95
C PRO A 101 16.64 6.78 -3.97
N PHE A 102 15.31 6.88 -3.87
CA PHE A 102 14.63 8.17 -3.80
C PHE A 102 15.04 9.00 -2.58
N LEU A 103 15.24 8.35 -1.43
CA LEU A 103 15.68 8.99 -0.19
C LEU A 103 17.18 9.33 -0.23
N VAL A 104 18.00 8.47 -0.84
CA VAL A 104 19.45 8.68 -0.96
C VAL A 104 19.77 9.85 -1.90
N HIS A 105 19.09 9.92 -3.05
CA HIS A 105 19.39 10.91 -4.08
C HIS A 105 18.82 12.31 -3.79
N ASN A 106 17.83 12.42 -2.90
CA ASN A 106 17.22 13.71 -2.57
C ASN A 106 17.02 13.87 -1.06
N PRO A 107 17.90 14.62 -0.36
CA PRO A 107 17.82 14.81 1.09
C PRO A 107 16.58 15.59 1.54
N ASN A 108 15.83 16.21 0.63
CA ASN A 108 14.59 16.91 0.94
C ASN A 108 13.37 15.97 1.01
N ILE A 109 13.52 14.69 0.66
CA ILE A 109 12.43 13.71 0.74
C ILE A 109 12.46 13.02 2.10
N ALA A 110 11.38 13.16 2.86
CA ALA A 110 11.23 12.53 4.18
C ALA A 110 10.52 11.16 4.12
N LEU A 111 9.75 10.88 3.06
CA LEU A 111 8.92 9.68 2.96
C LEU A 111 8.78 9.24 1.51
N VAL A 112 8.87 7.92 1.28
CA VAL A 112 8.48 7.27 0.03
C VAL A 112 7.29 6.36 0.34
N GLN A 113 6.16 6.62 -0.31
CA GLN A 113 4.96 5.80 -0.18
C GLN A 113 4.79 4.93 -1.42
N ALA A 114 4.76 3.61 -1.22
CA ALA A 114 4.42 2.68 -2.28
C ALA A 114 2.90 2.51 -2.39
N ARG A 115 2.44 2.17 -3.60
CA ARG A 115 1.04 1.89 -3.87
C ARG A 115 0.64 0.53 -3.30
N TRP A 116 -0.58 0.46 -2.77
CA TRP A 116 -1.18 -0.77 -2.29
C TRP A 116 -1.81 -1.51 -3.46
N ARG A 117 -1.64 -2.84 -3.53
CA ARG A 117 -2.31 -3.69 -4.49
C ARG A 117 -2.91 -4.89 -3.77
N PHE A 118 -4.06 -5.35 -4.23
CA PHE A 118 -4.75 -6.47 -3.60
C PHE A 118 -4.31 -7.76 -4.28
N VAL A 119 -3.85 -8.75 -3.50
CA VAL A 119 -3.35 -10.03 -4.03
C VAL A 119 -4.48 -10.88 -4.64
N ASN A 120 -5.74 -10.66 -4.23
CA ASN A 120 -6.91 -11.46 -4.65
C ASN A 120 -7.80 -10.73 -5.68
N SER A 121 -7.31 -9.70 -6.34
CA SER A 121 -8.17 -8.89 -7.22
C SER A 121 -8.71 -9.63 -8.44
N ASP A 122 -8.04 -10.71 -8.86
CA ASP A 122 -8.48 -11.53 -9.99
C ASP A 122 -9.38 -12.72 -9.62
N GLU A 123 -9.68 -12.96 -8.33
CA GLU A 123 -10.47 -14.12 -7.92
C GLU A 123 -11.94 -14.05 -8.38
N CYS A 124 -12.51 -12.85 -8.46
CA CYS A 124 -13.82 -12.64 -9.08
C CYS A 124 -14.01 -11.19 -9.55
N LEU A 125 -15.02 -10.96 -10.41
CA LEU A 125 -15.35 -9.61 -10.91
C LEU A 125 -15.61 -8.60 -9.79
N LEU A 126 -16.16 -9.04 -8.65
CA LEU A 126 -16.44 -8.18 -7.51
C LEU A 126 -15.15 -7.71 -6.81
N THR A 127 -14.17 -8.59 -6.62
CA THR A 127 -12.87 -8.21 -6.01
C THR A 127 -12.07 -7.30 -6.94
N ARG A 128 -12.18 -7.49 -8.25
CA ARG A 128 -11.60 -6.58 -9.26
C ARG A 128 -12.23 -5.20 -9.24
N MET A 129 -13.56 -5.12 -9.13
CA MET A 129 -14.28 -3.85 -9.00
C MET A 129 -13.95 -3.13 -7.68
N GLN A 130 -13.79 -3.88 -6.58
CA GLN A 130 -13.37 -3.32 -5.29
C GLN A 130 -11.93 -2.82 -5.33
N GLU A 131 -11.00 -3.55 -5.95
CA GLU A 131 -9.63 -3.07 -6.17
C GLU A 131 -9.65 -1.77 -6.96
N MET A 132 -10.34 -1.71 -8.11
CA MET A 132 -10.41 -0.50 -8.94
C MET A 132 -10.95 0.71 -8.15
N SER A 133 -11.96 0.51 -7.30
CA SER A 133 -12.53 1.59 -6.49
C SER A 133 -11.61 2.05 -5.35
N LEU A 134 -10.96 1.11 -4.64
CA LEU A 134 -10.05 1.44 -3.54
C LEU A 134 -8.76 2.06 -4.05
N ASP A 135 -8.26 1.56 -5.18
CA ASP A 135 -7.07 2.06 -5.84
C ASP A 135 -7.23 3.51 -6.31
N TYR A 136 -8.41 3.86 -6.86
CA TYR A 136 -8.73 5.23 -7.21
C TYR A 136 -8.75 6.14 -5.98
N HIS A 137 -9.39 5.70 -4.88
CA HIS A 137 -9.42 6.46 -3.63
C HIS A 137 -8.02 6.72 -3.09
N PHE A 138 -7.16 5.70 -3.03
CA PHE A 138 -5.79 5.84 -2.57
C PHE A 138 -4.94 6.72 -3.50
N THR A 139 -5.16 6.64 -4.82
CA THR A 139 -4.44 7.50 -5.78
C THR A 139 -4.78 8.96 -5.53
N VAL A 140 -6.06 9.30 -5.35
CA VAL A 140 -6.50 10.66 -5.02
C VAL A 140 -5.93 11.11 -3.67
N GLU A 141 -6.00 10.27 -2.63
CA GLU A 141 -5.43 10.61 -1.31
C GLU A 141 -3.90 10.84 -1.36
N GLN A 142 -3.16 9.99 -2.07
CA GLN A 142 -1.71 10.13 -2.23
C GLN A 142 -1.35 11.38 -3.04
N GLU A 143 -2.11 11.71 -4.10
CA GLU A 143 -1.90 12.92 -4.88
C GLU A 143 -2.20 14.18 -4.08
N VAL A 144 -3.32 14.21 -3.35
CA VAL A 144 -3.68 15.35 -2.48
C VAL A 144 -2.65 15.51 -1.35
N GLY A 145 -2.15 14.41 -0.77
CA GLY A 145 -1.11 14.44 0.25
C GLY A 145 0.28 14.87 -0.26
N SER A 146 0.59 14.60 -1.54
CA SER A 146 1.87 14.96 -2.17
C SER A 146 1.86 16.39 -2.76
N SER A 147 0.72 16.85 -3.26
CA SER A 147 0.57 18.12 -3.98
C SER A 147 0.59 19.36 -3.08
N THR A 148 0.45 19.21 -1.76
CA THR A 148 0.59 20.31 -0.80
C THR A 148 1.99 20.93 -0.74
N HIS A 149 3.02 20.28 -1.31
CA HIS A 149 4.40 20.82 -1.33
C HIS A 149 5.09 20.81 -2.70
N ALA A 150 4.49 20.28 -3.76
CA ALA A 150 5.13 20.20 -5.08
C ALA A 150 4.34 20.98 -6.13
N LYS A 151 4.84 22.17 -6.54
CA LYS A 151 4.42 22.80 -7.81
C LYS A 151 4.86 21.92 -8.98
N LYS A 152 3.99 21.05 -9.49
CA LYS A 152 4.20 20.37 -10.78
C LYS A 152 3.64 21.24 -11.91
N PHE A 153 4.52 21.74 -12.76
CA PHE A 153 4.15 22.28 -14.07
C PHE A 153 3.63 21.15 -14.97
N PRO A 154 2.52 21.33 -15.70
CA PRO A 154 2.01 20.31 -16.61
C PRO A 154 2.90 20.26 -17.86
N ARG A 155 3.57 19.14 -18.11
CA ARG A 155 4.15 18.85 -19.43
C ARG A 155 3.04 18.35 -20.36
N ILE A 156 2.98 18.93 -21.55
CA ILE A 156 1.96 18.66 -22.58
C ILE A 156 1.92 17.18 -22.96
N PHE A 157 0.69 16.67 -23.04
CA PHE A 157 0.23 15.29 -23.22
C PHE A 157 0.79 14.55 -24.44
N LYS A 158 1.02 13.23 -24.29
CA LYS A 158 0.97 12.25 -25.39
C LYS A 158 -0.19 11.28 -25.11
N LEU A 159 -1.28 11.44 -25.87
CA LEU A 159 -2.57 10.77 -25.70
C LEU A 159 -2.69 9.30 -26.20
N PRO A 160 -1.91 8.76 -27.17
CA PRO A 160 -2.33 7.49 -27.80
C PRO A 160 -2.07 6.20 -27.00
N ASP A 161 -1.08 6.17 -26.10
CA ASP A 161 -0.57 4.91 -25.53
C ASP A 161 -1.09 4.58 -24.11
N ARG A 162 -2.17 5.22 -23.65
CA ARG A 162 -2.64 5.13 -22.24
C ARG A 162 -4.14 4.89 -22.05
N LEU A 163 -4.79 4.23 -22.99
CA LEU A 163 -6.21 3.86 -22.85
C LEU A 163 -6.35 2.57 -22.03
N ASN A 164 -7.00 2.64 -20.86
CA ASN A 164 -7.36 1.46 -20.08
C ASN A 164 -8.81 1.06 -20.39
N THR A 165 -8.97 0.01 -21.20
CA THR A 165 -10.28 -0.50 -21.63
C THR A 165 -11.15 -1.00 -20.48
N SER A 166 -10.54 -1.50 -19.39
CA SER A 166 -11.32 -1.96 -18.23
C SER A 166 -11.91 -0.81 -17.42
N GLU A 167 -11.18 0.30 -17.27
CA GLU A 167 -11.67 1.50 -16.58
C GLU A 167 -12.77 2.20 -17.39
N LEU A 168 -12.60 2.29 -18.71
CA LEU A 168 -13.63 2.81 -19.62
C LEU A 168 -14.89 1.93 -19.62
N GLY A 169 -14.73 0.60 -19.58
CA GLY A 169 -15.83 -0.34 -19.45
C GLY A 169 -16.60 -0.18 -18.14
N PHE A 170 -15.89 0.04 -17.02
CA PHE A 170 -16.53 0.28 -15.73
C PHE A 170 -17.22 1.65 -15.67
N ALA A 171 -16.63 2.69 -16.26
CA ALA A 171 -17.26 4.00 -16.39
C ALA A 171 -18.59 3.91 -17.17
N ALA A 172 -18.60 3.19 -18.29
CA ALA A 172 -19.83 2.98 -19.07
C ALA A 172 -20.91 2.24 -18.27
N PHE A 173 -20.52 1.22 -17.50
CA PHE A 173 -21.46 0.50 -16.62
C PHE A 173 -22.06 1.41 -15.55
N LEU A 174 -21.23 2.17 -14.82
CA LEU A 174 -21.70 3.11 -13.79
C LEU A 174 -22.58 4.22 -14.38
N PHE A 175 -22.29 4.67 -15.60
CA PHE A 175 -23.13 5.63 -16.31
C PHE A 175 -24.53 5.09 -16.56
N VAL A 176 -24.63 3.85 -17.05
CA VAL A 176 -25.92 3.17 -17.27
C VAL A 176 -26.68 2.98 -15.95
N CYS A 177 -25.98 2.57 -14.88
CA CYS A 177 -26.58 2.47 -13.54
C CYS A 177 -27.05 3.84 -13.03
N GLY A 178 -26.27 4.90 -13.24
CA GLY A 178 -26.62 6.27 -12.88
C GLY A 178 -27.84 6.78 -13.63
N CYS A 179 -27.94 6.52 -14.94
CA CYS A 179 -29.13 6.81 -15.74
C CYS A 179 -30.35 6.00 -15.26
N TYR A 180 -30.17 4.73 -14.92
CA TYR A 180 -31.24 3.90 -14.40
C TYR A 180 -31.76 4.42 -13.06
N ASP A 181 -30.88 4.75 -12.12
CA ASP A 181 -31.23 5.32 -10.81
C ASP A 181 -31.81 6.75 -10.94
N TYR A 182 -31.36 7.55 -11.90
CA TYR A 182 -31.96 8.86 -12.17
C TYR A 182 -33.42 8.76 -12.62
N VAL A 183 -33.75 7.74 -13.44
CA VAL A 183 -35.10 7.56 -13.99
C VAL A 183 -36.02 6.79 -13.04
N HIS A 184 -35.51 5.79 -12.32
CA HIS A 184 -36.32 4.86 -11.53
C HIS A 184 -36.04 4.90 -10.02
N GLY A 185 -34.98 5.58 -9.59
CA GLY A 185 -34.60 5.72 -8.20
C GLY A 185 -35.48 6.71 -7.46
N LYS A 186 -35.78 6.41 -6.20
CA LYS A 186 -36.50 7.32 -5.28
C LYS A 186 -35.55 8.22 -4.48
N ASN A 187 -34.25 7.97 -4.57
CA ASN A 187 -33.20 8.63 -3.79
C ASN A 187 -32.19 9.28 -4.74
N ASN A 188 -31.50 10.34 -4.30
CA ASN A 188 -30.54 11.09 -5.12
C ASN A 188 -29.16 10.41 -5.24
N TYR A 189 -29.09 9.07 -5.21
CA TYR A 189 -27.82 8.34 -5.24
C TYR A 189 -27.13 8.39 -6.62
N PHE A 190 -27.89 8.64 -7.69
CA PHE A 190 -27.39 8.85 -9.05
C PHE A 190 -26.26 9.89 -9.13
N ILE A 191 -26.25 10.91 -8.26
CA ILE A 191 -25.20 11.94 -8.21
C ILE A 191 -23.83 11.30 -7.94
N TYR A 192 -23.76 10.37 -6.99
CA TYR A 192 -22.51 9.67 -6.66
C TYR A 192 -22.07 8.75 -7.80
N LEU A 193 -23.02 8.08 -8.48
CA LEU A 193 -22.73 7.23 -9.64
C LEU A 193 -22.17 8.04 -10.82
N PHE A 194 -22.67 9.25 -11.05
CA PHE A 194 -22.12 10.14 -12.09
C PHE A 194 -20.74 10.69 -11.72
N LEU A 195 -20.51 11.08 -10.46
CA LEU A 195 -19.18 11.48 -9.99
C LEU A 195 -18.15 10.36 -10.12
N GLN A 196 -18.55 9.12 -9.81
CA GLN A 196 -17.72 7.93 -9.95
C GLN A 196 -17.48 7.59 -11.43
N THR A 197 -18.50 7.76 -12.29
CA THR A 197 -18.35 7.63 -13.75
C THR A 197 -17.29 8.57 -14.31
N MET A 198 -17.34 9.87 -13.94
CA MET A 198 -16.36 10.85 -14.39
C MET A 198 -14.95 10.48 -13.94
N SER A 199 -14.82 10.01 -12.70
CA SER A 199 -13.56 9.55 -12.12
C SER A 199 -12.92 8.41 -12.92
N PHE A 200 -13.68 7.34 -13.20
CA PHE A 200 -13.19 6.20 -13.99
C PHE A 200 -12.97 6.55 -15.46
N PHE A 201 -13.74 7.48 -16.02
CA PHE A 201 -13.52 7.96 -17.39
C PHE A 201 -12.20 8.74 -17.51
N ILE A 202 -11.91 9.65 -16.58
CA ILE A 202 -10.66 10.41 -16.55
C ILE A 202 -9.46 9.47 -16.35
N SER A 203 -9.59 8.50 -15.45
CA SER A 203 -8.57 7.47 -15.22
C SER A 203 -8.35 6.63 -16.49
N GLY A 204 -9.43 6.17 -17.14
CA GLY A 204 -9.37 5.32 -18.33
C GLY A 204 -8.79 5.99 -19.58
N LEU A 205 -8.82 7.33 -19.64
CA LEU A 205 -8.12 8.14 -20.65
C LEU A 205 -6.64 8.37 -20.33
N GLY A 206 -6.15 7.88 -19.20
CA GLY A 206 -4.75 8.01 -18.77
C GLY A 206 -4.38 9.43 -18.34
N TRP A 207 -5.37 10.27 -18.00
CA TRP A 207 -5.14 11.64 -17.50
C TRP A 207 -4.63 11.65 -16.05
N ILE A 208 -4.82 10.54 -15.33
CA ILE A 208 -4.27 10.28 -14.00
C ILE A 208 -3.35 9.06 -14.13
N GLY A 209 -2.06 9.24 -13.80
CA GLY A 209 -1.05 8.20 -13.95
C GLY A 209 0.35 8.76 -14.16
N THR A 210 1.18 8.73 -13.10
CA THR A 210 2.60 9.02 -13.24
C THR A 210 3.31 7.87 -13.94
N TYR A 211 4.14 8.20 -14.93
CA TYR A 211 5.03 7.28 -15.61
C TYR A 211 5.94 6.62 -14.55
N VAL A 212 5.82 5.31 -14.33
CA VAL A 212 6.86 4.52 -13.64
C VAL A 212 7.92 4.24 -14.70
N PRO A 213 9.14 4.78 -14.58
CA PRO A 213 10.21 4.36 -15.48
C PRO A 213 10.45 2.87 -15.25
N SER A 214 10.37 2.09 -16.32
CA SER A 214 10.96 0.76 -16.43
C SER A 214 12.45 0.81 -16.15
#